data_AF-A0A0S7YZX3-F1
#
_entry.id   AF-A0A0S7YZX3-F1
#
_cell.length_a   1.000
_cell.length_b   1.000
_cell.length_c   1.000
_cell.angle_alpha   90.00
_cell.angle_beta   90.00
_cell.angle_gamma   90.00
#
_symmetry.space_group_name_H-M   'P 1'
#
loop_
_entity.id
_entity.type
_entity.pdbx_description
1 polymer ?
#
loop_
_entity_poly.entity_id
_entity_poly.type
_entity_poly.pdbx_seq_one_letter_code
_entity_poly.pdbx_strand_id
1 'polypeptide(L)'
;NVRQLVKKRDKKGLINVKIEKLKEIQQNLNSEMRGFDLGRIIRYIDRPDSAVDSLVTLYTQKFLAIFLEDYEKASILKEEIKRIEESLI
;
A
#
# COMPACT_ATOMS: atom_id res chain seq x y z
N ASN A 1 9.01 -7.50 -6.18
CA ASN A 1 7.96 -6.59 -5.67
C ASN A 1 7.19 -5.99 -6.86
N VAL A 2 5.86 -5.74 -6.78
CA VAL A 2 5.06 -5.08 -7.86
C VAL A 2 5.73 -3.79 -8.35
N ARG A 3 6.24 -2.96 -7.45
CA ARG A 3 6.93 -1.71 -7.78
C ARG A 3 8.16 -1.90 -8.68
N GLN A 4 8.93 -2.96 -8.45
CA GLN A 4 10.08 -3.29 -9.29
C GLN A 4 9.65 -3.72 -10.71
N LEU A 5 8.49 -4.38 -10.85
CA LEU A 5 7.96 -4.76 -12.16
C LEU A 5 7.46 -3.52 -12.92
N VAL A 6 6.75 -2.62 -12.23
CA VAL A 6 6.29 -1.34 -12.79
C VAL A 6 7.47 -0.51 -13.29
N LYS A 7 8.52 -0.35 -12.48
CA LYS A 7 9.74 0.39 -12.85
C LYS A 7 10.46 -0.20 -14.06
N LYS A 8 10.43 -1.53 -14.22
CA LYS A 8 11.02 -2.22 -15.37
C LYS A 8 10.14 -2.14 -16.64
N ARG A 9 8.93 -1.56 -16.56
CA ARG A 9 7.91 -1.52 -17.62
C ARG A 9 7.61 -2.90 -18.22
N ASP A 10 7.76 -3.95 -17.42
CA ASP A 10 7.80 -5.32 -17.91
C ASP A 10 6.64 -6.16 -17.34
N LYS A 11 6.10 -7.05 -18.17
CA LYS A 11 5.11 -8.09 -17.80
C LYS A 11 3.84 -7.59 -17.10
N LYS A 12 3.01 -6.80 -17.81
CA LYS A 12 1.67 -6.35 -17.35
C LYS A 12 0.82 -7.49 -16.76
N GLY A 13 0.84 -8.67 -17.37
CA GLY A 13 0.13 -9.86 -16.84
C GLY A 13 0.62 -10.29 -15.45
N LEU A 14 1.93 -10.23 -15.18
CA LEU A 14 2.50 -10.58 -13.88
C LEU A 14 2.20 -9.54 -12.80
N ILE A 15 2.09 -8.25 -13.17
CA ILE A 15 1.65 -7.18 -12.26
C ILE A 15 0.22 -7.45 -11.80
N ASN A 16 -0.69 -7.75 -12.72
CA ASN A 16 -2.08 -8.07 -12.39
C ASN A 16 -2.20 -9.27 -11.46
N VAL A 17 -1.48 -10.37 -11.73
CA VAL A 17 -1.49 -11.56 -10.86
C VAL A 17 -1.03 -11.22 -9.43
N LYS A 18 -0.04 -10.34 -9.29
CA LYS A 18 0.43 -9.91 -7.96
C LYS A 18 -0.56 -8.97 -7.26
N ILE A 19 -1.28 -8.14 -8.01
CA ILE A 19 -2.34 -7.27 -7.48
C ILE A 19 -3.51 -8.11 -6.97
N GLU A 20 -3.93 -9.14 -7.69
CA GLU A 20 -4.99 -10.04 -7.21
C GLU A 20 -4.60 -10.75 -5.90
N LYS A 21 -3.35 -11.22 -5.79
CA LYS A 21 -2.83 -11.76 -4.52
C LYS A 21 -2.87 -10.74 -3.37
N LEU A 22 -2.59 -9.47 -3.65
CA LEU A 22 -2.70 -8.42 -2.63
C LEU A 22 -4.15 -8.18 -2.20
N LYS A 23 -5.12 -8.31 -3.11
CA LYS A 23 -6.55 -8.22 -2.78
C LYS A 23 -7.02 -9.40 -1.93
N GLU A 24 -6.55 -10.61 -2.21
CA GLU A 24 -6.81 -11.79 -1.37
C GLU A 24 -6.27 -11.57 0.06
N ILE A 25 -5.02 -11.10 0.17
CA ILE A 25 -4.40 -10.76 1.46
C ILE A 25 -5.21 -9.66 2.17
N GLN A 26 -5.66 -8.63 1.46
CA GLN A 26 -6.51 -7.57 2.01
C GLN A 26 -7.79 -8.15 2.63
N GLN A 27 -8.46 -9.08 1.94
CA GLN A 27 -9.69 -9.68 2.44
C GLN A 27 -9.47 -10.41 3.77
N ASN A 28 -8.38 -11.16 3.88
CA ASN A 28 -8.02 -11.89 5.10
C ASN A 28 -7.60 -10.94 6.24
N LEU A 29 -6.83 -9.89 5.93
CA LEU A 29 -6.38 -8.93 6.92
C LEU A 29 -7.51 -8.02 7.42
N ASN A 30 -8.50 -7.70 6.59
CA ASN A 30 -9.61 -6.85 6.99
C ASN A 30 -10.46 -7.45 8.12
N SER A 31 -10.51 -8.78 8.25
CA SER A 31 -11.19 -9.44 9.38
C SER A 31 -10.39 -9.39 10.69
N GLU A 32 -9.06 -9.31 10.61
CA GLU A 32 -8.18 -9.47 11.77
C GLU A 32 -7.55 -8.15 12.24
N MET A 33 -7.31 -7.20 11.33
CA MET A 33 -6.60 -5.95 11.58
C MET A 33 -7.44 -4.72 11.20
N ARG A 34 -8.34 -4.33 12.11
CA ARG A 34 -9.13 -3.10 11.95
C ARG A 34 -8.19 -1.88 11.83
N GLY A 35 -8.35 -1.09 10.76
CA GLY A 35 -7.60 0.14 10.52
C GLY A 35 -6.39 0.03 9.58
N PHE A 36 -6.10 -1.18 9.07
CA PHE A 36 -5.12 -1.35 8.00
C PHE A 36 -5.76 -1.16 6.62
N ASP A 37 -5.43 -0.07 5.93
CA ASP A 37 -6.14 0.37 4.72
C ASP A 37 -5.49 -0.15 3.41
N LEU A 38 -5.15 -1.44 3.32
CA LEU A 38 -4.42 -2.00 2.17
C LEU A 38 -5.14 -1.77 0.82
N GLY A 39 -6.47 -1.73 0.83
CA GLY A 39 -7.27 -1.50 -0.37
C GLY A 39 -7.06 -0.12 -1.02
N ARG A 40 -6.52 0.86 -0.28
CA ARG A 40 -6.21 2.18 -0.85
C ARG A 40 -4.93 2.13 -1.70
N ILE A 41 -3.84 1.57 -1.17
CA ILE A 41 -2.56 1.50 -1.90
C ILE A 41 -2.63 0.61 -3.15
N ILE A 42 -3.46 -0.44 -3.14
CA ILE A 42 -3.68 -1.31 -4.31
C ILE A 42 -4.15 -0.50 -5.54
N ARG A 43 -4.85 0.62 -5.36
CA ARG A 43 -5.34 1.49 -6.46
C ARG A 43 -4.24 2.28 -7.16
N TYR A 44 -3.08 2.41 -6.54
CA TYR A 44 -1.97 3.23 -7.03
C TYR A 44 -0.74 2.39 -7.40
N ILE A 45 -0.63 1.15 -6.90
CA ILE A 45 0.61 0.37 -6.89
C ILE A 45 1.17 0.04 -8.28
N ASP A 46 0.36 0.10 -9.33
CA ASP A 46 0.75 -0.11 -10.73
C ASP A 46 1.16 1.18 -11.47
N ARG A 47 0.92 2.36 -10.89
CA ARG A 47 1.25 3.64 -11.51
C ARG A 47 2.77 3.87 -11.56
N PRO A 48 3.34 4.33 -12.69
CA PRO A 48 4.78 4.57 -12.82
C PRO A 48 5.22 5.90 -12.17
N ASP A 49 4.75 6.16 -10.94
CA ASP A 49 5.00 7.38 -10.17
C ASP A 49 5.90 7.06 -8.96
N SER A 50 6.90 7.89 -8.70
CA SER A 50 7.82 7.73 -7.55
C SER A 50 7.15 8.00 -6.21
N ALA A 51 6.13 8.86 -6.15
CA ALA A 51 5.35 9.10 -4.94
C ALA A 51 4.62 7.83 -4.47
N VAL A 52 4.32 6.91 -5.38
CA VAL A 52 3.75 5.59 -5.04
C VAL A 52 4.77 4.70 -4.34
N ASP A 53 6.08 4.85 -4.61
CA ASP A 53 7.11 4.12 -3.85
C ASP A 53 7.14 4.57 -2.39
N SER A 54 7.00 5.88 -2.15
CA SER A 54 6.86 6.45 -0.82
C SER A 54 5.61 5.93 -0.12
N LEU A 55 4.47 5.90 -0.83
CA LEU A 55 3.23 5.33 -0.27
C LEU A 55 3.39 3.87 0.13
N VAL A 56 4.00 3.02 -0.71
CA VAL A 56 4.23 1.61 -0.35
C VAL A 56 5.05 1.51 0.94
N THR A 57 6.05 2.37 1.11
CA THR A 57 6.87 2.43 2.32
C THR A 57 6.04 2.84 3.54
N LEU A 58 5.27 3.92 3.44
CA LEU A 58 4.43 4.41 4.54
C LEU A 58 3.33 3.42 4.95
N TYR A 59 2.67 2.78 3.97
CA TYR A 59 1.69 1.73 4.23
C TYR A 59 2.32 0.53 4.95
N THR A 60 3.55 0.15 4.59
CA THR A 60 4.30 -0.91 5.28
C THR A 60 4.63 -0.51 6.72
N GLN A 61 5.06 0.74 6.94
CA GLN A 61 5.34 1.24 8.29
C GLN A 61 4.07 1.33 9.15
N LYS A 62 2.94 1.76 8.57
CA LYS A 62 1.66 1.85 9.24
C LYS A 62 1.14 0.47 9.62
N PHE A 63 1.30 -0.52 8.74
CA PHE A 63 1.01 -1.92 9.06
C PHE A 63 1.77 -2.39 10.30
N LEU A 64 3.09 -2.18 10.32
CA LEU A 64 3.95 -2.57 11.44
C LEU A 64 3.56 -1.83 12.73
N ALA A 65 3.22 -0.55 12.64
CA ALA A 65 2.76 0.23 13.80
C ALA A 65 1.46 -0.34 14.38
N ILE A 66 0.47 -0.65 13.53
CA ILE A 66 -0.78 -1.30 13.98
C ILE A 66 -0.50 -2.68 14.59
N PHE A 67 0.36 -3.48 13.93
CA PHE A 67 0.73 -4.82 14.40
C PHE A 67 1.42 -4.81 15.77
N LEU A 68 2.22 -3.77 16.04
CA LEU A 68 2.91 -3.57 17.33
C LEU A 68 2.09 -2.74 18.32
N GLU A 69 0.82 -2.45 18.02
CA GLU A 69 -0.09 -1.63 18.84
C GLU A 69 0.40 -0.18 19.09
N ASP A 70 1.31 0.33 18.26
CA ASP A 70 1.77 1.71 18.25
C ASP A 70 0.79 2.60 17.46
N TYR A 71 -0.38 2.84 18.06
CA TYR A 71 -1.46 3.58 17.41
C TYR A 71 -1.16 5.07 17.21
N GLU A 72 -0.30 5.65 18.04
CA GLU A 72 0.15 7.04 17.87
C GLU A 72 0.94 7.18 16.57
N LYS A 73 1.94 6.32 16.36
CA LYS A 73 2.69 6.29 15.10
C LYS A 73 1.82 5.96 13.90
N ALA A 74 0.89 5.02 14.04
CA ALA A 74 -0.06 4.69 12.98
C ALA A 74 -0.92 5.90 12.57
N SER A 75 -1.29 6.75 13.53
CA SER A 75 -2.03 7.99 13.30
C SER A 75 -1.20 9.02 12.53
N ILE A 76 0.05 9.24 12.94
CA ILE A 76 0.98 10.16 12.24
C ILE A 76 1.19 9.71 10.78
N LEU A 77 1.45 8.42 10.58
CA LEU A 77 1.64 7.84 9.25
C LEU A 77 0.39 7.95 8.38
N LYS A 78 -0.82 7.85 8.96
CA LYS A 78 -2.08 8.03 8.24
C LYS A 78 -2.21 9.43 7.65
N GLU A 79 -1.82 10.46 8.40
CA GLU A 79 -1.87 11.84 7.91
C GLU A 79 -0.84 12.08 6.80
N GLU A 80 0.36 11.49 6.90
CA GLU A 80 1.37 11.59 5.84
C GLU A 80 0.93 10.87 4.56
N ILE A 81 0.37 9.66 4.68
CA ILE A 81 -0.22 8.90 3.58
C ILE A 81 -1.28 9.75 2.86
N LYS A 82 -2.18 10.37 3.61
CA LYS A 82 -3.27 11.19 3.06
C LYS A 82 -2.73 12.34 2.21
N ARG A 83 -1.69 13.04 2.67
CA ARG A 83 -1.07 14.16 1.92
C ARG A 83 -0.50 13.70 0.58
N ILE A 84 0.16 12.55 0.55
CA ILE A 84 0.73 12.02 -0.70
C ILE A 84 -0.38 11.52 -1.63
N GLU A 85 -1.41 10.87 -1.10
CA GLU A 85 -2.56 10.44 -1.91
C GLU A 85 -3.30 11.62 -2.55
N GLU A 86 -3.42 12.75 -1.86
CA GLU A 86 -4.01 13.99 -2.39
C GLU A 86 -3.21 14.54 -3.59
N SER A 87 -1.89 14.35 -3.63
CA SER A 87 -1.07 14.74 -4.79
C SER A 87 -1.16 13.79 -5.99
N LEU A 88 -1.81 12.63 -5.83
CA LEU A 88 -1.98 11.59 -6.85
C LEU A 88 -3.40 11.54 -7.46
N ILE A 89 -4.28 12.42 -6.99
CA ILE A 89 -5.62 12.67 -7.57
C ILE A 89 -5.47 13.65 -8.72
#